data_AF-A0A9P8FRY4-F1
#
_entry.id   AF-A0A9P8FRY4-F1
#
_cell.length_a   1.000
_cell.length_b   1.000
_cell.length_c   1.000
_cell.angle_alpha   90.00
_cell.angle_beta   90.00
_cell.angle_gamma   90.00
#
_symmetry.space_group_name_H-M   'P 1'
#
loop_
_entity.id
_entity.type
_entity.pdbx_description
1 polymer ?
#
loop_
_entity_poly.entity_id
_entity_poly.type
_entity_poly.pdbx_seq_one_letter_code
_entity_poly.pdbx_strand_id
1 'polypeptide(L)'
;MMIYRYALRRRIIKNSFPALLAVNRLIRKEASATFYRQNHFLLNLQPQPHTTTTVLGFDGTTREWLALIGPKHINNLRHVVFSFPGTKVYHFEYNEYFIDLSCRDAGDWDFSITTGPYRLFRSLQGDLDEAEDDTHYTEIAEFLRSTGFPISDAVVADFKRKGIIRYTAALSCAQEVMDQFSDQCGEGKLVKPTIGGLEMIGGVFMAVEQARFGHADY
;
A
#
# COMPACT_ATOMS: atom_id res chain seq x y z
N MET A 1 15.61 12.36 -7.11
CA MET A 1 16.71 11.93 -8.02
C MET A 1 16.52 10.45 -8.32
N MET A 2 16.39 10.09 -9.60
CA MET A 2 15.73 8.87 -10.12
C MET A 2 16.70 7.72 -10.46
N ILE A 3 17.84 7.60 -9.76
CA ILE A 3 18.97 6.75 -10.19
C ILE A 3 18.59 5.26 -10.21
N TYR A 4 17.85 4.79 -9.20
CA TYR A 4 17.42 3.38 -9.12
C TYR A 4 16.37 3.01 -10.18
N ARG A 5 15.26 3.78 -10.27
CA ARG A 5 14.18 3.56 -11.25
C ARG A 5 14.73 3.59 -12.70
N TYR A 6 15.67 4.49 -12.99
CA TYR A 6 16.33 4.59 -14.30
C TYR A 6 17.23 3.38 -14.61
N ALA A 7 18.03 2.94 -13.63
CA ALA A 7 18.96 1.82 -13.81
C ALA A 7 18.25 0.45 -13.88
N LEU A 8 17.13 0.27 -13.17
CA LEU A 8 16.21 -0.86 -13.31
C LEU A 8 15.55 -0.90 -14.69
N ARG A 9 14.96 0.22 -15.14
CA ARG A 9 14.29 0.30 -16.46
C ARG A 9 15.22 -0.02 -17.62
N ARG A 10 16.50 0.34 -17.53
CA ARG A 10 17.50 0.03 -18.56
C ARG A 10 18.14 -1.36 -18.42
N ARG A 11 17.68 -2.19 -17.47
CA ARG A 11 18.26 -3.52 -17.14
C ARG A 11 19.77 -3.47 -16.88
N ILE A 12 20.29 -2.31 -16.49
CA ILE A 12 21.72 -2.12 -16.17
C ILE A 12 22.06 -2.86 -14.88
N ILE A 13 21.08 -2.98 -13.99
CA ILE A 13 21.17 -3.73 -12.72
C ILE A 13 20.64 -5.16 -12.92
N LYS A 14 21.16 -5.91 -13.88
CA LYS A 14 20.93 -7.37 -13.89
C LYS A 14 22.03 -8.05 -13.09
N ASN A 15 21.66 -8.66 -11.95
CA ASN A 15 22.48 -9.56 -11.14
C ASN A 15 23.76 -8.99 -10.52
N SER A 16 23.97 -7.68 -10.57
CA SER A 16 25.14 -7.04 -9.97
C SER A 16 24.79 -6.45 -8.61
N PHE A 17 25.61 -6.75 -7.60
CA PHE A 17 25.60 -6.01 -6.35
C PHE A 17 25.78 -4.52 -6.67
N PRO A 18 25.02 -3.59 -6.07
CA PRO A 18 25.09 -2.19 -6.44
C PRO A 18 26.53 -1.70 -6.34
N ALA A 19 27.04 -1.02 -7.37
CA ALA A 19 28.40 -0.47 -7.35
C ALA A 19 28.64 0.36 -6.09
N LEU A 20 27.61 1.11 -5.66
CA LEU A 20 27.58 1.88 -4.42
C LEU A 20 27.77 1.05 -3.14
N LEU A 21 27.34 -0.21 -3.14
CA LEU A 21 27.55 -1.13 -2.03
C LEU A 21 28.87 -1.91 -2.15
N ALA A 22 29.53 -1.87 -3.32
CA ALA A 22 30.81 -2.52 -3.58
C ALA A 22 32.05 -1.62 -3.35
N VAL A 23 31.88 -0.29 -3.32
CA VAL A 23 32.97 0.68 -3.07
C VAL A 23 33.53 0.62 -1.63
N ASN A 24 34.64 1.34 -1.40
CA ASN A 24 35.30 1.46 -0.09
C ASN A 24 34.31 1.77 1.04
N ARG A 25 34.58 1.22 2.24
CA ARG A 25 33.73 1.31 3.44
C ARG A 25 33.27 2.74 3.78
N LEU A 26 34.11 3.75 3.62
CA LEU A 26 33.76 5.13 3.97
C LEU A 26 32.68 5.68 3.02
N ILE A 27 32.94 5.61 1.72
CA ILE A 27 32.00 6.02 0.66
C ILE A 27 30.71 5.22 0.76
N ARG A 28 30.81 3.90 1.01
CA ARG A 28 29.66 3.04 1.20
C ARG A 28 28.79 3.51 2.36
N LYS A 29 29.38 3.86 3.51
CA LYS A 29 28.63 4.27 4.70
C LYS A 29 27.89 5.59 4.46
N GLU A 30 28.53 6.56 3.85
CA GLU A 30 27.92 7.88 3.59
C GLU A 30 26.90 7.83 2.46
N ALA A 31 27.25 7.20 1.34
CA ALA A 31 26.42 7.24 0.15
C ALA A 31 25.24 6.25 0.21
N SER A 32 25.35 5.14 0.94
CA SER A 32 24.22 4.22 1.11
C SER A 32 23.07 4.84 1.89
N ALA A 33 23.35 5.67 2.91
CA ALA A 33 22.33 6.40 3.64
C ALA A 33 21.54 7.34 2.73
N THR A 34 22.23 8.07 1.86
CA THR A 34 21.63 8.93 0.83
C THR A 34 20.83 8.11 -0.19
N PHE A 35 21.38 6.99 -0.64
CA PHE A 35 20.71 6.11 -1.60
C PHE A 35 19.37 5.61 -1.06
N TYR A 36 19.33 5.03 0.14
CA TYR A 36 18.07 4.50 0.67
C TYR A 36 17.06 5.59 1.00
N ARG A 37 17.53 6.79 1.40
CA ARG A 37 16.67 7.95 1.66
C ARG A 37 16.09 8.56 0.38
N GLN A 38 16.77 8.50 -0.75
CA GLN A 38 16.32 9.17 -1.98
C GLN A 38 15.54 8.27 -2.94
N ASN A 39 15.68 6.94 -2.81
CA ASN A 39 15.06 6.01 -3.74
C ASN A 39 13.74 5.47 -3.21
N HIS A 40 12.79 5.36 -4.12
CA HIS A 40 11.46 4.81 -3.89
C HIS A 40 11.40 3.40 -4.46
N PHE A 41 11.04 2.44 -3.61
CA PHE A 41 10.94 1.03 -3.97
C PHE A 41 9.48 0.71 -4.30
N LEU A 42 9.23 0.41 -5.57
CA LEU A 42 7.90 0.35 -6.14
C LEU A 42 7.35 -1.08 -6.11
N LEU A 43 6.16 -1.25 -5.52
CA LEU A 43 5.31 -2.40 -5.70
C LEU A 43 4.22 -2.06 -6.71
N ASN A 44 4.07 -2.91 -7.72
CA ASN A 44 3.02 -2.81 -8.72
C ASN A 44 2.17 -4.08 -8.68
N LEU A 45 1.01 -4.06 -9.33
CA LEU A 45 0.22 -5.27 -9.57
C LEU A 45 1.07 -6.31 -10.32
N GLN A 46 1.36 -7.41 -9.65
CA GLN A 46 2.02 -8.59 -10.20
C GLN A 46 0.98 -9.72 -10.32
N PRO A 47 0.91 -10.41 -11.46
CA PRO A 47 0.09 -11.61 -11.58
C PRO A 47 0.67 -12.70 -10.67
N GLN A 48 -0.17 -13.34 -9.87
CA GLN A 48 0.26 -14.52 -9.13
C GLN A 48 0.34 -15.73 -10.07
N PRO A 49 1.37 -16.58 -9.92
CA PRO A 49 1.46 -17.81 -10.71
C PRO A 49 0.22 -18.69 -10.48
N HIS A 50 -0.35 -19.20 -11.57
CA HIS A 50 -1.47 -20.16 -11.53
C HIS A 50 -2.78 -19.63 -10.93
N THR A 51 -2.94 -18.31 -10.81
CA THR A 51 -4.20 -17.68 -10.43
C THR A 51 -4.55 -16.54 -11.39
N THR A 52 -5.81 -16.12 -11.39
CA THR A 52 -6.24 -14.88 -12.07
C THR A 52 -6.01 -13.64 -11.21
N THR A 53 -5.51 -13.84 -9.99
CA THR A 53 -5.35 -12.79 -8.99
C THR A 53 -4.07 -12.00 -9.23
N THR A 54 -4.19 -10.68 -9.20
CA THR A 54 -3.04 -9.79 -9.12
C THR A 54 -2.85 -9.32 -7.69
N VAL A 55 -1.62 -9.30 -7.21
CA VAL A 55 -1.27 -8.75 -5.90
C VAL A 55 -0.20 -7.67 -6.04
N LEU A 56 -0.16 -6.74 -5.11
CA LEU A 56 0.97 -5.81 -5.05
C LEU A 56 2.24 -6.56 -4.68
N GLY A 57 3.24 -6.47 -5.56
CA GLY A 57 4.52 -7.13 -5.39
C GLY A 57 5.64 -6.35 -6.03
N PHE A 58 6.87 -6.65 -5.63
CA PHE A 58 8.03 -6.20 -6.39
C PHE A 58 8.07 -6.94 -7.71
N ASP A 59 8.40 -6.23 -8.80
CA ASP A 59 8.67 -6.90 -10.08
C ASP A 59 9.85 -7.89 -9.91
N GLY A 60 9.93 -8.89 -10.80
CA GLY A 60 10.94 -9.95 -10.69
C GLY A 60 12.38 -9.42 -10.61
N THR A 61 12.72 -8.36 -11.35
CA THR A 61 14.07 -7.78 -11.34
C THR A 61 14.36 -7.09 -10.01
N THR A 62 13.41 -6.31 -9.51
CA THR A 62 13.49 -5.64 -8.21
C THR A 62 13.59 -6.65 -7.08
N ARG A 63 12.78 -7.72 -7.13
CA ARG A 63 12.78 -8.80 -6.13
C ARG A 63 14.10 -9.55 -6.10
N GLU A 64 14.63 -9.97 -7.25
CA GLU A 64 15.95 -10.62 -7.38
C GLU A 64 17.06 -9.73 -6.82
N TRP A 65 17.00 -8.43 -7.12
CA TRP A 65 17.99 -7.47 -6.63
C TRP A 65 17.90 -7.26 -5.12
N LEU A 66 16.69 -7.17 -4.55
CA LEU A 66 16.49 -7.08 -3.10
C LEU A 66 17.01 -8.35 -2.39
N ALA A 67 16.79 -9.51 -2.99
CA ALA A 67 17.34 -10.78 -2.48
C ALA A 67 18.87 -10.77 -2.49
N LEU A 68 19.49 -10.24 -3.55
CA LEU A 68 20.94 -10.14 -3.69
C LEU A 68 21.59 -9.21 -2.64
N ILE A 69 20.99 -8.06 -2.34
CA ILE A 69 21.54 -7.15 -1.32
C ILE A 69 21.30 -7.66 0.11
N GLY A 70 20.28 -8.50 0.30
CA GLY A 70 20.00 -9.19 1.55
C GLY A 70 19.39 -8.32 2.66
N PRO A 71 18.99 -8.96 3.78
CA PRO A 71 18.11 -8.37 4.80
C PRO A 71 18.72 -7.15 5.50
N LYS A 72 20.04 -7.14 5.70
CA LYS A 72 20.74 -5.99 6.30
C LYS A 72 20.52 -4.70 5.51
N HIS A 73 20.43 -4.82 4.20
CA HIS A 73 20.27 -3.68 3.29
C HIS A 73 18.79 -3.31 3.09
N ILE A 74 17.90 -4.30 3.09
CA ILE A 74 16.44 -4.09 3.10
C ILE A 74 16.00 -3.31 4.36
N ASN A 75 16.61 -3.56 5.52
CA ASN A 75 16.32 -2.80 6.75
C ASN A 75 16.66 -1.30 6.68
N ASN A 76 17.33 -0.85 5.62
CA ASN A 76 17.64 0.57 5.42
C ASN A 76 16.67 1.26 4.46
N LEU A 77 15.76 0.52 3.79
CA LEU A 77 14.75 1.12 2.92
C LEU A 77 13.97 2.19 3.67
N ARG A 78 13.69 3.31 3.00
CA ARG A 78 12.95 4.44 3.59
C ARG A 78 11.62 4.70 2.91
N HIS A 79 11.55 4.57 1.61
CA HIS A 79 10.32 4.89 0.88
C HIS A 79 9.88 3.70 0.05
N VAL A 80 8.71 3.19 0.39
CA VAL A 80 8.02 2.16 -0.39
C VAL A 80 6.81 2.80 -1.05
N VAL A 81 6.60 2.49 -2.32
CA VAL A 81 5.51 3.05 -3.11
C VAL A 81 4.66 1.91 -3.63
N PHE A 82 3.37 1.96 -3.35
CA PHE A 82 2.39 1.04 -3.92
C PHE A 82 1.71 1.77 -5.06
N SER A 83 1.71 1.16 -6.24
CA SER A 83 1.11 1.74 -7.43
C SER A 83 0.10 0.76 -7.99
N PHE A 84 -1.17 1.15 -7.92
CA PHE A 84 -2.28 0.42 -8.49
C PHE A 84 -3.34 1.42 -8.99
N PRO A 85 -4.24 0.99 -9.89
CA PRO A 85 -5.29 1.86 -10.40
C PRO A 85 -6.07 2.46 -9.24
N GLY A 86 -6.13 3.79 -9.19
CA GLY A 86 -6.99 4.49 -8.27
C GLY A 86 -8.44 4.14 -8.58
N THR A 87 -9.21 3.90 -7.52
CA THR A 87 -10.59 3.42 -7.59
C THR A 87 -11.60 4.57 -7.63
N LYS A 88 -11.17 5.80 -7.93
CA LYS A 88 -12.10 6.91 -8.18
C LYS A 88 -12.79 6.70 -9.51
N VAL A 89 -14.12 6.51 -9.45
CA VAL A 89 -15.08 6.19 -10.53
C VAL A 89 -14.94 7.04 -11.81
N TYR A 90 -14.24 8.17 -11.78
CA TYR A 90 -14.10 9.09 -12.91
C TYR A 90 -12.67 9.26 -13.46
N HIS A 91 -11.66 8.65 -12.83
CA HIS A 91 -10.27 8.73 -13.29
C HIS A 91 -9.56 7.39 -13.10
N PHE A 92 -9.28 6.69 -14.21
CA PHE A 92 -8.36 5.53 -14.27
C PHE A 92 -6.89 5.94 -14.05
N GLU A 93 -6.63 6.88 -13.14
CA GLU A 93 -5.29 7.30 -12.81
C GLU A 93 -4.70 6.33 -11.79
N TYR A 94 -3.46 5.88 -12.03
CA TYR A 94 -2.72 5.12 -11.04
C TYR A 94 -2.45 6.02 -9.84
N ASN A 95 -2.96 5.63 -8.68
CA ASN A 95 -2.59 6.27 -7.43
C ASN A 95 -1.27 5.67 -6.97
N GLU A 96 -0.29 6.53 -6.69
CA GLU A 96 0.93 6.16 -5.97
C GLU A 96 0.72 6.46 -4.49
N TYR A 97 0.86 5.43 -3.67
CA TYR A 97 0.73 5.47 -2.22
C TYR A 97 2.10 5.28 -1.59
N PHE A 98 2.56 6.23 -0.78
CA PHE A 98 3.90 6.26 -0.22
C PHE A 98 3.86 5.90 1.26
N ILE A 99 4.69 4.95 1.67
CA ILE A 99 5.01 4.68 3.07
C ILE A 99 6.42 5.19 3.35
N ASP A 100 6.56 5.97 4.43
CA ASP A 100 7.85 6.29 5.04
C ASP A 100 8.21 5.30 6.16
N LEU A 101 9.17 4.41 5.87
CA LEU A 101 9.77 3.46 6.79
C LEU A 101 10.88 4.10 7.66
N SER A 102 10.99 5.43 7.70
CA SER A 102 11.86 6.13 8.64
C SER A 102 11.39 5.94 10.09
N CYS A 103 10.07 5.96 10.31
CA CYS A 103 9.46 5.50 11.54
C CYS A 103 9.59 3.98 11.59
N ARG A 104 10.19 3.44 12.65
CA ARG A 104 10.29 1.99 12.82
C ARG A 104 9.03 1.37 13.40
N ASP A 105 8.14 2.18 13.95
CA ASP A 105 6.87 1.69 14.48
C ASP A 105 5.83 1.62 13.36
N ALA A 106 5.44 0.41 12.98
CA ALA A 106 4.49 0.19 11.90
C ALA A 106 3.08 0.71 12.22
N GLY A 107 2.71 0.82 13.50
CA GLY A 107 1.44 1.41 13.93
C GLY A 107 1.36 2.93 13.73
N ASP A 108 2.52 3.57 13.55
CA ASP A 108 2.65 5.01 13.30
C ASP A 108 3.06 5.33 11.86
N TRP A 109 3.02 4.36 10.95
CA TRP A 109 3.24 4.65 9.55
C TRP A 109 2.11 5.50 8.97
N ASP A 110 2.50 6.70 8.55
CA ASP A 110 1.65 7.57 7.75
C ASP A 110 1.79 7.17 6.28
N PHE A 111 0.66 6.96 5.64
CA PHE A 111 0.55 6.73 4.22
C PHE A 111 0.25 8.07 3.57
N SER A 112 0.87 8.38 2.44
CA SER A 112 0.46 9.54 1.65
C SER A 112 0.03 9.09 0.27
N ILE A 113 -1.13 9.56 -0.19
CA ILE A 113 -1.44 9.59 -1.63
C ILE A 113 -0.88 10.91 -2.17
N THR A 114 -0.73 10.99 -3.48
CA THR A 114 -0.68 12.26 -4.22
C THR A 114 -1.74 13.31 -3.79
N THR A 115 -2.80 12.91 -3.07
CA THR A 115 -3.88 13.77 -2.56
C THR A 115 -3.77 14.13 -1.06
N GLY A 116 -2.77 13.64 -0.32
CA GLY A 116 -2.53 14.02 1.08
C GLY A 116 -2.15 12.85 2.03
N PRO A 117 -1.76 13.15 3.28
CA PRO A 117 -1.40 12.15 4.28
C PRO A 117 -2.63 11.55 5.00
N TYR A 118 -2.59 10.25 5.32
CA TYR A 118 -3.61 9.54 6.10
C TYR A 118 -3.06 8.21 6.66
N ARG A 119 -3.76 7.65 7.66
CA ARG A 119 -3.42 6.33 8.24
C ARG A 119 -4.47 5.31 7.85
N LEU A 120 -4.03 4.13 7.41
CA LEU A 120 -4.89 3.06 6.90
C LEU A 120 -6.02 2.68 7.86
N PHE A 121 -5.67 2.27 9.09
CA PHE A 121 -6.63 1.85 10.11
C PHE A 121 -7.55 2.97 10.56
N ARG A 122 -7.02 4.19 10.74
CA ARG A 122 -7.84 5.33 11.18
C ARG A 122 -8.85 5.73 10.10
N SER A 123 -8.46 5.67 8.82
CA SER A 123 -9.38 5.95 7.72
C SER A 123 -10.51 4.94 7.67
N LEU A 124 -10.20 3.64 7.75
CA LEU A 124 -11.22 2.60 7.76
C LEU A 124 -12.16 2.68 8.97
N GLN A 125 -11.61 2.95 10.16
CA GLN A 125 -12.42 3.13 11.36
C GLN A 125 -13.34 4.34 11.21
N GLY A 126 -12.82 5.47 10.72
CA GLY A 126 -13.64 6.65 10.45
C GLY A 126 -14.74 6.39 9.41
N ASP A 127 -14.41 5.73 8.29
CA ASP A 127 -15.39 5.38 7.25
C ASP A 127 -16.44 4.37 7.78
N LEU A 128 -16.07 3.47 8.69
CA LEU A 128 -17.00 2.56 9.39
C LEU A 128 -17.90 3.33 10.37
N ASP A 129 -17.33 4.22 11.18
CA ASP A 129 -18.07 5.05 12.14
C ASP A 129 -19.09 5.94 11.38
N GLU A 130 -18.69 6.56 10.27
CA GLU A 130 -19.58 7.32 9.37
C GLU A 130 -20.64 6.42 8.70
N ALA A 131 -20.26 5.21 8.30
CA ALA A 131 -21.20 4.24 7.76
C ALA A 131 -22.19 3.73 8.81
N GLU A 132 -21.84 3.73 10.10
CA GLU A 132 -22.73 3.41 11.21
C GLU A 132 -23.66 4.59 11.52
N ASP A 133 -23.15 5.82 11.49
CA ASP A 133 -23.83 7.07 11.88
C ASP A 133 -24.97 7.53 10.94
N ASP A 134 -25.40 6.71 9.97
CA ASP A 134 -26.54 6.90 9.06
C ASP A 134 -26.49 8.14 8.14
N THR A 135 -25.66 9.13 8.45
CA THR A 135 -25.70 10.46 7.86
C THR A 135 -25.19 10.45 6.41
N HIS A 136 -24.06 9.78 6.13
CA HIS A 136 -23.43 9.80 4.79
C HIS A 136 -24.31 9.18 3.69
N TYR A 137 -24.86 7.99 3.91
CA TYR A 137 -25.72 7.32 2.92
C TYR A 137 -27.08 8.01 2.78
N THR A 138 -27.57 8.63 3.86
CA THR A 138 -28.83 9.39 3.85
C THR A 138 -28.68 10.67 3.04
N GLU A 139 -27.59 11.42 3.22
CA GLU A 139 -27.28 12.63 2.43
C GLU A 139 -27.19 12.32 0.93
N ILE A 140 -26.51 11.22 0.55
CA ILE A 140 -26.44 10.78 -0.85
C ILE A 140 -27.83 10.41 -1.37
N ALA A 141 -28.64 9.71 -0.57
CA ALA A 141 -30.00 9.34 -0.96
C ALA A 141 -30.90 10.57 -1.15
N GLU A 142 -30.83 11.56 -0.27
CA GLU A 142 -31.54 12.83 -0.38
C GLU A 142 -31.13 13.60 -1.62
N PHE A 143 -29.83 13.68 -1.91
CA PHE A 143 -29.33 14.28 -3.14
C PHE A 143 -29.89 13.57 -4.38
N LEU A 144 -29.82 12.24 -4.44
CA LEU A 144 -30.36 11.47 -5.56
C LEU A 144 -31.87 11.69 -5.74
N ARG A 145 -32.65 11.70 -4.64
CA ARG A 145 -34.08 12.03 -4.66
C ARG A 145 -34.33 13.44 -5.21
N SER A 146 -33.50 14.41 -4.83
CA SER A 146 -33.60 15.80 -5.31
C SER A 146 -33.36 15.91 -6.82
N THR A 147 -32.55 15.02 -7.40
CA THR A 147 -32.32 14.93 -8.86
C THR A 147 -33.40 14.16 -9.61
N GLY A 148 -34.45 13.68 -8.92
CA GLY A 148 -35.52 12.88 -9.51
C GLY A 148 -35.17 11.39 -9.68
N PHE A 149 -34.06 10.94 -9.11
CA PHE A 149 -33.67 9.53 -9.17
C PHE A 149 -34.49 8.71 -8.15
N PRO A 150 -35.18 7.62 -8.57
CA PRO A 150 -36.02 6.84 -7.68
C PRO A 150 -35.17 5.90 -6.82
N ILE A 151 -34.85 6.32 -5.58
CA ILE A 151 -34.14 5.49 -4.59
C ILE A 151 -35.02 5.29 -3.34
N SER A 152 -35.33 4.02 -3.04
CA SER A 152 -36.12 3.64 -1.87
C SER A 152 -35.25 3.49 -0.62
N ASP A 153 -35.85 3.66 0.57
CA ASP A 153 -35.14 3.47 1.84
C ASP A 153 -34.56 2.04 1.98
N ALA A 154 -35.24 1.05 1.41
CA ALA A 154 -34.76 -0.33 1.40
C ALA A 154 -33.44 -0.48 0.62
N VAL A 155 -33.28 0.26 -0.49
CA VAL A 155 -32.03 0.28 -1.25
C VAL A 155 -30.93 0.98 -0.45
N VAL A 156 -31.22 2.12 0.18
CA VAL A 156 -30.25 2.84 1.03
C VAL A 156 -29.76 1.95 2.18
N ALA A 157 -30.68 1.27 2.87
CA ALA A 157 -30.35 0.36 3.96
C ALA A 157 -29.49 -0.84 3.51
N ASP A 158 -29.72 -1.39 2.31
CA ASP A 158 -28.90 -2.46 1.75
C ASP A 158 -27.48 -1.98 1.40
N PHE A 159 -27.34 -0.77 0.82
CA PHE A 159 -26.04 -0.16 0.56
C PHE A 159 -25.25 0.10 1.84
N LYS A 160 -25.89 0.68 2.87
CA LYS A 160 -25.28 0.90 4.19
C LYS A 160 -24.77 -0.41 4.78
N ARG A 161 -25.60 -1.45 4.80
CA ARG A 161 -25.22 -2.78 5.31
C ARG A 161 -24.04 -3.38 4.56
N LYS A 162 -24.04 -3.29 3.22
CA LYS A 162 -22.92 -3.77 2.39
C LYS A 162 -21.64 -2.99 2.67
N GLY A 163 -21.72 -1.68 2.89
CA GLY A 163 -20.60 -0.84 3.30
C GLY A 163 -19.99 -1.31 4.62
N ILE A 164 -20.81 -1.45 5.67
CA ILE A 164 -20.38 -1.94 6.99
C ILE A 164 -19.68 -3.30 6.86
N ILE A 165 -20.31 -4.28 6.19
CA ILE A 165 -19.73 -5.61 6.01
C ILE A 165 -18.35 -5.54 5.33
N ARG A 166 -18.19 -4.72 4.30
CA ARG A 166 -16.91 -4.56 3.58
C ARG A 166 -15.85 -3.93 4.48
N TYR A 167 -16.18 -2.85 5.19
CA TYR A 167 -15.23 -2.17 6.07
C TYR A 167 -14.82 -3.05 7.25
N THR A 168 -15.75 -3.76 7.87
CA THR A 168 -15.45 -4.73 8.93
C THR A 168 -14.52 -5.84 8.43
N ALA A 169 -14.81 -6.42 7.25
CA ALA A 169 -13.96 -7.45 6.66
C ALA A 169 -12.56 -6.93 6.33
N ALA A 170 -12.46 -5.71 5.78
CA ALA A 170 -11.20 -5.06 5.45
C ALA A 170 -10.36 -4.77 6.72
N LEU A 171 -11.00 -4.29 7.80
CA LEU A 171 -10.36 -4.08 9.10
C LEU A 171 -9.83 -5.38 9.70
N SER A 172 -10.63 -6.46 9.69
CA SER A 172 -10.18 -7.76 10.17
C SER A 172 -9.01 -8.31 9.37
N CYS A 173 -9.07 -8.23 8.04
CA CYS A 173 -7.97 -8.65 7.16
C CYS A 173 -6.71 -7.81 7.39
N ALA A 174 -6.86 -6.49 7.51
CA ALA A 174 -5.74 -5.59 7.79
C ALA A 174 -5.08 -5.92 9.13
N GLN A 175 -5.88 -6.19 10.17
CA GLN A 175 -5.38 -6.59 11.47
C GLN A 175 -4.59 -7.91 11.40
N GLU A 176 -5.17 -8.95 10.79
CA GLU A 176 -4.53 -10.26 10.67
C GLU A 176 -3.17 -10.16 9.96
N VAL A 177 -3.10 -9.40 8.87
CA VAL A 177 -1.84 -9.24 8.14
C VAL A 177 -0.84 -8.38 8.90
N MET A 178 -1.29 -7.37 9.66
CA MET A 178 -0.39 -6.63 10.54
C MET A 178 0.17 -7.49 11.67
N ASP A 179 -0.62 -8.43 12.18
CA ASP A 179 -0.15 -9.42 13.16
C ASP A 179 0.90 -10.35 12.51
N GLN A 180 0.62 -10.88 11.31
CA GLN A 180 1.59 -11.68 10.53
C GLN A 180 2.86 -10.89 10.16
N PHE A 181 2.70 -9.59 9.86
CA PHE A 181 3.83 -8.70 9.59
C PHE A 181 4.70 -8.54 10.83
N SER A 182 4.08 -8.32 11.99
CA SER A 182 4.75 -8.23 13.29
C SER A 182 5.49 -9.51 13.63
N ASP A 183 4.91 -10.69 13.37
CA ASP A 183 5.58 -11.97 13.55
C ASP A 183 6.84 -12.12 12.67
N GLN A 184 6.78 -11.65 11.42
CA GLN A 184 7.88 -11.80 10.46
C GLN A 184 8.95 -10.72 10.57
N CYS A 185 8.55 -9.50 10.91
CA CYS A 185 9.40 -8.31 10.84
C CYS A 185 9.70 -7.73 12.23
N GLY A 186 9.03 -8.19 13.29
CA GLY A 186 9.10 -7.62 14.64
C GLY A 186 8.18 -6.42 14.83
N GLU A 187 8.09 -5.94 16.07
CA GLU A 187 7.14 -4.90 16.49
C GLU A 187 7.81 -3.60 16.96
N GLY A 188 7.03 -2.52 17.00
CA GLY A 188 7.42 -1.22 17.52
C GLY A 188 8.74 -0.74 16.91
N LYS A 189 9.66 -0.18 17.71
CA LYS A 189 10.93 0.37 17.19
C LYS A 189 11.91 -0.67 16.63
N LEU A 190 11.58 -1.97 16.68
CA LEU A 190 12.44 -3.07 16.27
C LEU A 190 12.08 -3.68 14.92
N VAL A 191 11.07 -3.15 14.22
CA VAL A 191 10.69 -3.62 12.88
C VAL A 191 11.89 -3.67 11.94
N LYS A 192 12.05 -4.82 11.28
CA LYS A 192 13.04 -5.15 10.26
C LYS A 192 12.30 -5.66 9.03
N PRO A 193 11.96 -4.77 8.09
CA PRO A 193 11.18 -5.14 6.92
C PRO A 193 11.86 -6.25 6.10
N THR A 194 11.05 -7.19 5.63
CA THR A 194 11.47 -8.19 4.64
C THR A 194 10.77 -7.93 3.30
N ILE A 195 11.22 -8.60 2.23
CA ILE A 195 10.54 -8.52 0.93
C ILE A 195 9.08 -8.96 1.10
N GLY A 196 8.84 -10.13 1.70
CA GLY A 196 7.51 -10.66 1.94
C GLY A 196 6.69 -9.76 2.87
N GLY A 197 7.31 -9.20 3.92
CA GLY A 197 6.69 -8.23 4.81
C GLY A 197 6.09 -7.03 4.06
N LEU A 198 6.89 -6.40 3.20
CA LEU A 198 6.46 -5.24 2.42
C LEU A 198 5.39 -5.60 1.37
N GLU A 199 5.46 -6.79 0.77
CA GLU A 199 4.44 -7.28 -0.18
C GLU A 199 3.11 -7.56 0.52
N MET A 200 3.12 -8.13 1.73
CA MET A 200 1.90 -8.36 2.53
C MET A 200 1.19 -7.05 2.87
N ILE A 201 1.94 -6.02 3.32
CA ILE A 201 1.40 -4.69 3.59
C ILE A 201 0.78 -4.10 2.33
N GLY A 202 1.44 -4.25 1.17
CA GLY A 202 0.88 -3.84 -0.11
C GLY A 202 -0.46 -4.53 -0.39
N GLY A 203 -0.54 -5.85 -0.22
CA GLY A 203 -1.78 -6.61 -0.42
C GLY A 203 -2.94 -6.09 0.42
N VAL A 204 -2.73 -5.88 1.72
CA VAL A 204 -3.74 -5.27 2.61
C VAL A 204 -4.15 -3.91 2.12
N PHE A 205 -3.17 -3.07 1.81
CA PHE A 205 -3.42 -1.70 1.40
C PHE A 205 -4.34 -1.63 0.17
N MET A 206 -4.08 -2.48 -0.82
CA MET A 206 -4.95 -2.62 -2.00
C MET A 206 -6.36 -3.11 -1.63
N ALA A 207 -6.48 -4.12 -0.77
CA ALA A 207 -7.77 -4.65 -0.33
C ALA A 207 -8.61 -3.59 0.42
N VAL A 208 -7.96 -2.78 1.26
CA VAL A 208 -8.59 -1.67 1.98
C VAL A 208 -9.09 -0.60 1.02
N GLU A 209 -8.26 -0.18 0.05
CA GLU A 209 -8.67 0.80 -0.94
C GLU A 209 -9.78 0.23 -1.86
N GLN A 210 -9.78 -1.07 -2.16
CA GLN A 210 -10.91 -1.71 -2.86
C GLN A 210 -12.20 -1.68 -2.04
N ALA A 211 -12.12 -1.97 -0.73
CA ALA A 211 -13.28 -1.93 0.16
C ALA A 211 -13.90 -0.53 0.24
N ARG A 212 -13.07 0.52 0.30
CA ARG A 212 -13.48 1.92 0.36
C ARG A 212 -14.25 2.39 -0.87
N PHE A 213 -13.82 1.96 -2.05
CA PHE A 213 -14.42 2.42 -3.30
C PHE A 213 -15.38 1.41 -3.93
N GLY A 214 -15.61 0.27 -3.26
CA GLY A 214 -16.73 -0.62 -3.51
C GLY A 214 -16.66 -1.43 -4.81
N HIS A 215 -15.47 -1.66 -5.36
CA HIS A 215 -15.32 -2.56 -6.50
C HIS A 215 -15.37 -4.02 -6.06
N ALA A 216 -16.30 -4.77 -6.65
CA ALA A 216 -16.23 -6.23 -6.69
C ALA A 216 -15.03 -6.63 -7.56
N ASP A 217 -14.40 -7.74 -7.18
CA ASP A 217 -13.35 -8.43 -7.92
C ASP A 217 -13.61 -8.38 -9.44
N TYR A 218 -12.66 -7.82 -10.19
CA TYR A 218 -12.60 -7.95 -11.65
C TYR A 218 -11.99 -9.31 -12.02
#